data_AF-A0AA43DBX2-F1
#
_entry.id   AF-A0AA43DBX2-F1
#
_cell.length_a   1.000
_cell.length_b   1.000
_cell.length_c   1.000
_cell.angle_alpha   90.00
_cell.angle_beta   90.00
_cell.angle_gamma   90.00
#
_symmetry.space_group_name_H-M   'P 1'
#
loop_
_entity.id
_entity.type
_entity.pdbx_description
1 polymer ?
#
loop_
_entity_poly.entity_id
_entity_poly.type
_entity_poly.pdbx_seq_one_letter_code
_entity_poly.pdbx_strand_id
1 'polypeptide(L)'
;MSINIADLLGKDAEYLLKHKSKTISKDQLHSPGPDFIDKVFALTNRNAQVLRSLQALHGTGRLANTGFVSILPVDQGIEHSAGASFAKNPAYFDPENIIKLAIEGGCNGVATTFGVLGMMSRKYAHKIPFIVKINHNELLTYPNKADQIMFGSVEEAWNLGAVAVGATVYFGSDNSARQIVEVAAAF
;
A
#
# COMPACT_ATOMS: atom_id res chain seq x y z
N MET A 1 -6.05 -20.96 20.97
CA MET A 1 -7.10 -21.80 20.36
C MET A 1 -7.10 -21.53 18.86
N SER A 2 -6.96 -22.56 18.04
CA SER A 2 -7.11 -22.42 16.59
C SER A 2 -8.57 -22.12 16.27
N ILE A 3 -8.82 -21.04 15.52
CA ILE A 3 -10.17 -20.66 15.10
C ILE A 3 -10.70 -21.74 14.14
N ASN A 4 -11.86 -22.34 14.45
CA ASN A 4 -12.56 -23.21 13.52
C ASN A 4 -13.42 -22.35 12.57
N ILE A 5 -12.94 -22.18 11.34
CA ILE A 5 -13.61 -21.34 10.33
C ILE A 5 -15.00 -21.89 9.99
N ALA A 6 -15.19 -23.21 10.00
CA ALA A 6 -16.50 -23.80 9.70
C ALA A 6 -17.55 -23.42 10.75
N ASP A 7 -17.17 -23.38 12.04
CA ASP A 7 -18.09 -23.01 13.12
C ASP A 7 -18.50 -21.53 13.03
N LEU A 8 -17.58 -20.65 12.64
CA LEU A 8 -17.87 -19.22 12.44
C LEU A 8 -18.84 -18.97 11.27
N LEU A 9 -18.73 -19.78 10.22
CA LEU A 9 -19.57 -19.67 9.02
C LEU A 9 -20.91 -20.40 9.20
N GLY A 10 -21.02 -21.30 10.18
CA GLY A 10 -22.25 -22.01 10.52
C GLY A 10 -22.89 -22.69 9.31
N LYS A 11 -24.17 -22.38 9.06
CA LYS A 11 -24.94 -22.96 7.95
C LYS A 11 -24.37 -22.67 6.55
N ASP A 12 -23.61 -21.58 6.40
CA ASP A 12 -23.05 -21.16 5.11
C ASP A 12 -21.67 -21.81 4.84
N ALA A 13 -21.11 -22.52 5.83
CA ALA A 13 -19.76 -23.10 5.75
C ALA A 13 -19.61 -24.04 4.54
N GLU A 14 -20.58 -24.93 4.32
CA GLU A 14 -20.51 -25.87 3.20
C GLU A 14 -20.53 -25.14 1.85
N TYR A 15 -21.43 -24.18 1.70
CA TYR A 15 -21.55 -23.40 0.47
C TYR A 15 -20.29 -22.59 0.18
N LEU A 16 -19.78 -21.83 1.16
CA LEU A 16 -18.65 -20.93 0.97
C LEU A 16 -17.31 -21.66 0.83
N LEU A 17 -17.05 -22.67 1.68
CA LEU A 17 -15.74 -23.36 1.69
C LEU A 17 -15.59 -24.37 0.56
N LYS A 18 -16.70 -24.94 0.05
CA LYS A 18 -16.68 -25.88 -1.08
C LYS A 18 -16.96 -25.20 -2.42
N HIS A 19 -17.28 -23.91 -2.44
CA HIS A 19 -17.52 -23.19 -3.69
C HIS A 19 -16.33 -23.32 -4.64
N LYS A 20 -16.59 -23.75 -5.87
CA LYS A 20 -15.64 -23.71 -6.98
C LYS A 20 -16.30 -22.97 -8.12
N SER A 21 -15.74 -21.82 -8.49
CA SER A 21 -16.14 -21.12 -9.71
C SER A 21 -15.88 -22.02 -10.91
N LYS A 22 -16.89 -22.18 -11.77
CA LYS A 22 -16.79 -22.91 -13.05
C LYS A 22 -16.68 -21.96 -14.26
N THR A 23 -16.71 -20.65 -14.01
CA THR A 23 -16.79 -19.63 -15.06
C THR A 23 -15.45 -19.41 -15.77
N ILE A 24 -14.37 -19.30 -15.00
CA ILE A 24 -12.99 -19.13 -15.49
C ILE A 24 -12.14 -20.16 -14.76
N SER A 25 -11.37 -20.95 -15.52
CA SER A 25 -10.53 -21.99 -14.93
C SER A 25 -9.28 -21.38 -14.29
N LYS A 26 -8.76 -22.01 -13.22
CA LYS A 26 -7.60 -21.47 -12.49
C LYS A 26 -6.33 -21.40 -13.35
N ASP A 27 -6.19 -22.32 -14.31
CA ASP A 27 -5.09 -22.36 -15.28
C ASP A 27 -5.07 -21.17 -16.25
N GLN A 28 -6.19 -20.44 -16.39
CA GLN A 28 -6.25 -19.19 -17.15
C GLN A 28 -5.78 -17.96 -16.34
N LEU A 29 -5.39 -18.15 -15.08
CA LEU A 29 -5.00 -17.07 -14.18
C LEU A 29 -3.52 -17.16 -13.79
N HIS A 30 -2.84 -16.02 -13.77
CA HIS A 30 -1.56 -15.89 -13.07
C HIS A 30 -1.79 -15.95 -11.55
N SER A 31 -1.72 -17.15 -11.00
CA SER A 31 -1.94 -17.37 -9.58
C SER A 31 -0.75 -16.84 -8.75
N PRO A 32 -1.01 -16.23 -7.58
CA PRO A 32 0.05 -15.86 -6.64
C PRO A 32 0.81 -17.10 -6.16
N GLY A 33 2.11 -16.93 -5.97
CA GLY A 33 3.01 -17.97 -5.47
C GLY A 33 4.39 -17.43 -5.13
N PRO A 34 5.30 -18.28 -4.64
CA PRO A 34 6.66 -17.89 -4.28
C PRO A 34 7.49 -17.36 -5.45
N ASP A 35 7.15 -17.73 -6.68
CA ASP A 35 7.81 -17.33 -7.91
C ASP A 35 7.02 -16.27 -8.71
N PHE A 36 6.09 -15.56 -8.06
CA PHE A 36 5.23 -14.58 -8.72
C PHE A 36 6.03 -13.45 -9.40
N ILE A 37 7.13 -12.99 -8.78
CA ILE A 37 7.99 -11.95 -9.37
C ILE A 37 8.63 -12.45 -10.66
N ASP A 38 9.21 -13.65 -10.65
CA ASP A 38 9.89 -14.23 -11.81
C ASP A 38 8.91 -14.61 -12.93
N LYS A 39 7.74 -15.15 -12.57
CA LYS A 39 6.74 -15.59 -13.55
C LYS A 39 5.95 -14.44 -14.19
N VAL A 40 5.74 -13.34 -13.47
CA VAL A 40 4.84 -12.27 -13.92
C VAL A 40 5.61 -10.99 -14.22
N PHE A 41 6.38 -10.47 -13.26
CA PHE A 41 6.98 -9.14 -13.40
C PHE A 41 8.30 -9.15 -14.16
N ALA A 42 9.12 -10.19 -14.03
CA ALA A 42 10.42 -10.27 -14.71
C ALA A 42 10.29 -10.34 -16.24
N LEU A 43 9.12 -10.70 -16.77
CA LEU A 43 8.82 -10.75 -18.20
C LEU A 43 8.36 -9.40 -18.78
N THR A 44 8.28 -8.35 -17.96
CA THR A 44 7.78 -7.02 -18.36
C THR A 44 8.93 -6.03 -18.60
N ASN A 45 8.60 -4.77 -18.90
CA ASN A 45 9.57 -3.69 -19.02
C ASN A 45 10.04 -3.12 -17.67
N ARG A 46 9.74 -3.76 -16.53
CA ARG A 46 10.25 -3.33 -15.22
C ARG A 46 11.76 -3.52 -15.16
N ASN A 47 12.47 -2.43 -14.91
CA ASN A 47 13.92 -2.48 -14.76
C ASN A 47 14.33 -3.29 -13.52
N ALA A 48 15.61 -3.67 -13.45
CA ALA A 48 16.14 -4.48 -12.36
C ALA A 48 15.92 -3.87 -10.98
N GLN A 49 15.90 -2.54 -10.87
CA GLN A 49 15.68 -1.86 -9.60
C GLN A 49 14.22 -1.97 -9.13
N VAL A 50 13.26 -1.89 -10.04
CA VAL A 50 11.85 -2.13 -9.74
C VAL A 50 11.63 -3.59 -9.35
N LEU A 51 12.27 -4.55 -10.03
CA LEU A 51 12.19 -5.97 -9.65
C LEU A 51 12.75 -6.21 -8.24
N ARG A 52 13.87 -5.56 -7.86
CA ARG A 52 14.40 -5.61 -6.49
C ARG A 52 13.40 -5.04 -5.46
N SER A 53 12.79 -3.90 -5.76
CA SER A 53 11.77 -3.31 -4.87
C SER A 53 10.55 -4.21 -4.71
N LEU A 54 10.05 -4.79 -5.81
CA LEU A 54 8.94 -5.73 -5.79
C LEU A 54 9.30 -6.99 -4.98
N GLN A 55 10.51 -7.54 -5.16
CA GLN A 55 10.97 -8.69 -4.39
C GLN A 55 11.10 -8.36 -2.90
N ALA A 56 11.61 -7.18 -2.54
CA ALA A 56 11.67 -6.74 -1.15
C ALA A 56 10.28 -6.66 -0.51
N LEU A 57 9.30 -6.08 -1.24
CA LEU A 57 7.92 -5.98 -0.78
C LEU A 57 7.26 -7.37 -0.64
N HIS A 58 7.33 -8.20 -1.68
CA HIS A 58 6.75 -9.54 -1.66
C HIS A 58 7.47 -10.52 -0.72
N GLY A 59 8.73 -10.27 -0.38
CA GLY A 59 9.56 -11.11 0.49
C GLY A 59 9.53 -10.72 1.98
N THR A 60 8.80 -9.67 2.36
CA THR A 60 8.73 -9.18 3.75
C THR A 60 7.42 -9.58 4.43
N GLY A 61 7.43 -9.72 5.76
CA GLY A 61 6.22 -9.90 6.56
C GLY A 61 5.64 -11.31 6.54
N ARG A 62 4.44 -11.46 7.10
CA ARG A 62 3.76 -12.76 7.29
C ARG A 62 3.35 -13.43 5.98
N LEU A 63 3.14 -12.64 4.93
CA LEU A 63 2.80 -13.15 3.58
C LEU A 63 4.02 -13.24 2.66
N ALA A 64 5.24 -13.14 3.21
CA ALA A 64 6.48 -13.26 2.45
C ALA A 64 6.47 -14.50 1.54
N ASN A 65 6.79 -14.29 0.26
CA ASN A 65 6.91 -15.34 -0.76
C ASN A 65 5.65 -16.19 -0.94
N THR A 66 4.46 -15.68 -0.59
CA THR A 66 3.19 -16.35 -0.90
C THR A 66 2.60 -15.86 -2.23
N GLY A 67 3.15 -14.80 -2.80
CA GLY A 67 2.58 -14.05 -3.92
C GLY A 67 1.51 -13.03 -3.51
N PHE A 68 1.00 -13.10 -2.28
CA PHE A 68 0.12 -12.09 -1.70
C PHE A 68 0.91 -10.99 -0.99
N VAL A 69 0.32 -9.80 -0.90
CA VAL A 69 0.89 -8.63 -0.24
C VAL A 69 -0.14 -8.03 0.70
N SER A 70 0.29 -7.71 1.93
CA SER A 70 -0.47 -6.95 2.91
C SER A 70 0.27 -5.65 3.21
N ILE A 71 -0.37 -4.51 2.92
CA ILE A 71 0.17 -3.18 3.19
C ILE A 71 -0.68 -2.55 4.28
N LEU A 72 -0.05 -1.85 5.24
CA LEU A 72 -0.76 -0.98 6.17
C LEU A 72 -0.81 0.46 5.59
N PRO A 73 -1.97 0.96 5.11
CA PRO A 73 -2.06 2.28 4.49
C PRO A 73 -2.46 3.36 5.50
N VAL A 74 -1.50 4.15 5.97
CA VAL A 74 -1.74 5.27 6.90
C VAL A 74 -1.11 6.55 6.34
N ASP A 75 -1.78 7.12 5.35
CA ASP A 75 -1.56 8.47 4.81
C ASP A 75 -2.70 9.44 5.16
N GLN A 76 -3.79 8.93 5.74
CA GLN A 76 -4.99 9.66 6.17
C GLN A 76 -4.74 10.92 7.03
N GLY A 77 -3.60 11.01 7.73
CA GLY A 77 -3.26 12.19 8.52
C GLY A 77 -3.20 13.48 7.69
N ILE A 78 -2.88 13.39 6.38
CA ILE A 78 -2.89 14.54 5.47
C ILE A 78 -4.23 14.65 4.72
N GLU A 79 -4.83 13.52 4.35
CA GLU A 79 -6.07 13.50 3.56
C GLU A 79 -7.28 13.92 4.41
N HIS A 80 -7.29 13.62 5.71
CA HIS A 80 -8.44 13.81 6.61
C HIS A 80 -8.12 14.65 7.86
N SER A 81 -6.89 15.16 8.00
CA SER A 81 -6.30 15.74 9.23
C SER A 81 -5.95 14.73 10.33
N ALA A 82 -4.87 15.00 11.07
CA ALA A 82 -4.44 14.18 12.20
C ALA A 82 -5.51 14.07 13.31
N GLY A 83 -6.29 15.14 13.54
CA GLY A 83 -7.38 15.14 14.50
C GLY A 83 -8.45 14.11 14.16
N ALA A 84 -8.94 14.11 12.92
CA ALA A 84 -9.97 13.15 12.52
C ALA A 84 -9.44 11.70 12.50
N SER A 85 -8.18 11.51 12.10
CA SER A 85 -7.58 10.18 11.95
C SER A 85 -7.14 9.55 13.28
N PHE A 86 -6.58 10.34 14.20
CA PHE A 86 -5.83 9.80 15.35
C PHE A 86 -6.41 10.19 16.71
N ALA A 87 -7.39 11.09 16.80
CA ALA A 87 -7.95 11.49 18.11
C ALA A 87 -8.57 10.32 18.90
N LYS A 88 -9.10 9.29 18.22
CA LYS A 88 -9.63 8.08 18.89
C LYS A 88 -8.55 7.27 19.61
N ASN A 89 -7.32 7.32 19.13
CA ASN A 89 -6.18 6.68 19.77
C ASN A 89 -4.95 7.60 19.68
N PRO A 90 -4.75 8.47 20.70
CA PRO A 90 -3.73 9.51 20.66
C PRO A 90 -2.29 9.01 20.47
N ALA A 91 -2.01 7.72 20.74
CA ALA A 91 -0.70 7.15 20.47
C ALA A 91 -0.29 7.27 18.99
N TYR A 92 -1.26 7.31 18.06
CA TYR A 92 -0.98 7.39 16.63
C TYR A 92 -0.70 8.81 16.12
N PHE A 93 -0.69 9.83 17.00
CA PHE A 93 -0.04 11.11 16.68
C PHE A 93 1.48 10.96 16.60
N ASP A 94 2.07 9.97 17.29
CA ASP A 94 3.47 9.60 17.09
C ASP A 94 3.58 8.71 15.83
N PRO A 95 4.30 9.17 14.78
CA PRO A 95 4.43 8.43 13.53
C PRO A 95 5.12 7.08 13.70
N GLU A 96 5.93 6.87 14.73
CA GLU A 96 6.59 5.59 14.97
C GLU A 96 5.59 4.45 15.21
N ASN A 97 4.45 4.74 15.85
CA ASN A 97 3.44 3.74 16.17
C ASN A 97 2.73 3.19 14.94
N ILE A 98 2.68 3.97 13.85
CA ILE A 98 2.21 3.48 12.54
C ILE A 98 3.14 2.37 12.03
N ILE A 99 4.45 2.59 12.14
CA ILE A 99 5.46 1.65 11.65
C ILE A 99 5.51 0.40 12.53
N LYS A 100 5.44 0.57 13.85
CA LYS A 100 5.34 -0.56 14.80
C LYS A 100 4.12 -1.42 14.51
N LEU A 101 2.95 -0.80 14.30
CA LEU A 101 1.73 -1.53 13.96
C LEU A 101 1.91 -2.36 12.67
N ALA A 102 2.53 -1.81 11.63
CA ALA A 102 2.77 -2.54 10.39
C ALA A 102 3.66 -3.77 10.60
N ILE A 103 4.73 -3.61 11.38
CA ILE A 103 5.67 -4.70 11.70
C ILE A 103 4.98 -5.76 12.57
N GLU A 104 4.28 -5.35 13.63
CA GLU A 104 3.54 -6.26 14.53
C GLU A 104 2.41 -7.00 13.82
N GLY A 105 1.73 -6.35 12.88
CA GLY A 105 0.72 -6.96 12.01
C GLY A 105 1.29 -7.94 10.96
N GLY A 106 2.62 -7.99 10.84
CA GLY A 106 3.32 -8.78 9.83
C GLY A 106 3.03 -8.32 8.41
N CYS A 107 2.86 -7.01 8.19
CA CYS A 107 2.66 -6.45 6.86
C CYS A 107 3.93 -6.59 6.00
N ASN A 108 3.73 -6.72 4.70
CA ASN A 108 4.79 -6.66 3.70
C ASN A 108 5.41 -5.27 3.60
N GLY A 109 4.63 -4.22 3.88
CA GLY A 109 5.07 -2.84 3.83
C GLY A 109 4.10 -1.90 4.51
N VAL A 110 4.52 -0.65 4.66
CA VAL A 110 3.74 0.44 5.23
C VAL A 110 3.63 1.56 4.20
N ALA A 111 2.39 1.95 3.88
CA ALA A 111 2.12 3.11 3.06
C ALA A 111 1.91 4.33 3.96
N THR A 112 2.65 5.41 3.70
CA THR A 112 2.65 6.58 4.56
C THR A 112 2.95 7.87 3.80
N THR A 113 2.94 8.99 4.51
CA THR A 113 3.18 10.33 3.96
C THR A 113 4.69 10.59 3.84
N PHE A 114 5.09 11.57 3.03
CA PHE A 114 6.49 12.01 2.99
C PHE A 114 7.04 12.41 4.36
N GLY A 115 6.25 13.12 5.17
CA GLY A 115 6.69 13.58 6.50
C GLY A 115 7.00 12.41 7.43
N VAL A 116 6.15 11.38 7.45
CA VAL A 116 6.38 10.18 8.25
C VAL A 116 7.62 9.42 7.77
N LEU A 117 7.82 9.28 6.46
CA LEU A 117 9.05 8.69 5.94
C LEU A 117 10.28 9.52 6.36
N GLY A 118 10.22 10.85 6.22
CA GLY A 118 11.31 11.74 6.60
C GLY A 118 11.73 11.57 8.07
N MET A 119 10.75 11.42 8.97
CA MET A 119 11.00 11.22 10.41
C MET A 119 11.53 9.82 10.74
N MET A 120 11.08 8.79 10.02
CA MET A 120 11.29 7.38 10.43
C MET A 120 12.26 6.58 9.55
N SER A 121 12.61 7.09 8.36
CA SER A 121 13.42 6.40 7.33
C SER A 121 14.70 5.80 7.89
N ARG A 122 15.56 6.61 8.52
CA ARG A 122 16.86 6.14 9.04
C ARG A 122 16.73 5.00 10.05
N LYS A 123 15.64 4.96 10.81
CA LYS A 123 15.40 3.96 11.85
C LYS A 123 14.75 2.67 11.31
N TYR A 124 14.00 2.74 10.21
CA TYR A 124 13.10 1.67 9.78
C TYR A 124 13.16 1.26 8.29
N ALA A 125 13.71 2.07 7.38
CA ALA A 125 13.68 1.77 5.93
C ALA A 125 14.34 0.44 5.56
N HIS A 126 15.33 -0.01 6.35
CA HIS A 126 16.00 -1.31 6.21
C HIS A 126 15.29 -2.46 6.94
N LYS A 127 14.17 -2.20 7.61
CA LYS A 127 13.42 -3.18 8.42
C LYS A 127 12.05 -3.51 7.83
N ILE A 128 11.42 -2.53 7.18
CA ILE A 128 10.13 -2.71 6.50
C ILE A 128 10.09 -1.84 5.23
N PRO A 129 9.61 -2.38 4.10
CA PRO A 129 9.32 -1.62 2.89
C PRO A 129 8.39 -0.42 3.12
N PHE A 130 8.88 0.77 2.81
CA PHE A 130 8.06 1.99 2.76
C PHE A 130 7.48 2.20 1.37
N ILE A 131 6.19 2.52 1.31
CA ILE A 131 5.48 3.04 0.15
C ILE A 131 5.08 4.47 0.48
N VAL A 132 5.49 5.45 -0.32
CA VAL A 132 5.23 6.86 0.01
C VAL A 132 4.20 7.50 -0.90
N LYS A 133 3.17 8.07 -0.28
CA LYS A 133 2.18 8.87 -0.96
C LYS A 133 2.82 10.18 -1.44
N ILE A 134 2.73 10.49 -2.74
CA ILE A 134 3.41 11.65 -3.36
C ILE A 134 2.51 12.82 -3.74
N ASN A 135 1.20 12.63 -3.72
CA ASN A 135 0.20 13.69 -3.87
C ASN A 135 -0.82 13.67 -2.72
N HIS A 136 -1.60 14.72 -2.54
CA HIS A 136 -2.70 14.71 -1.56
C HIS A 136 -3.83 15.66 -1.97
N ASN A 137 -5.01 15.48 -1.39
CA ASN A 137 -6.06 16.49 -1.43
C ASN A 137 -5.86 17.47 -0.26
N GLU A 138 -6.05 18.77 -0.49
CA GLU A 138 -6.05 19.74 0.60
C GLU A 138 -7.46 19.95 1.17
N LEU A 139 -7.56 20.10 2.49
CA LEU A 139 -8.83 20.30 3.21
C LEU A 139 -8.96 21.70 3.82
N LEU A 140 -8.10 22.63 3.45
CA LEU A 140 -8.09 24.00 3.99
C LEU A 140 -8.94 24.96 3.15
N THR A 141 -9.44 24.54 1.98
CA THR A 141 -10.38 25.31 1.15
C THR A 141 -11.84 24.87 1.33
N TYR A 142 -12.76 25.83 1.35
CA TYR A 142 -14.22 25.59 1.32
C TYR A 142 -14.87 26.24 0.08
N PRO A 143 -15.73 25.53 -0.68
CA PRO A 143 -16.04 24.11 -0.53
C PRO A 143 -14.84 23.23 -0.85
N ASN A 144 -14.79 22.03 -0.26
CA ASN A 144 -13.73 21.06 -0.54
C ASN A 144 -13.70 20.74 -2.03
N LYS A 145 -12.48 20.63 -2.58
CA LYS A 145 -12.25 20.23 -3.97
C LYS A 145 -11.79 18.78 -4.00
N ALA A 146 -12.09 18.09 -5.09
CA ALA A 146 -11.52 16.78 -5.39
C ALA A 146 -10.26 16.99 -6.23
N ASP A 147 -9.21 17.54 -5.61
CA ASP A 147 -8.02 17.98 -6.35
C ASP A 147 -6.71 17.52 -5.72
N GLN A 148 -6.13 16.46 -6.28
CA GLN A 148 -4.84 15.95 -5.85
C GLN A 148 -3.71 16.83 -6.37
N ILE A 149 -2.84 17.28 -5.47
CA ILE A 149 -1.66 18.07 -5.79
C ILE A 149 -0.39 17.33 -5.37
N MET A 150 0.66 17.42 -6.16
CA MET A 150 1.96 16.84 -5.83
C MET A 150 2.56 17.56 -4.62
N PHE A 151 3.07 16.80 -3.65
CA PHE A 151 3.69 17.35 -2.43
C PHE A 151 5.06 16.76 -2.09
N GLY A 152 5.57 15.85 -2.91
CA GLY A 152 6.96 15.41 -2.81
C GLY A 152 7.41 14.70 -4.09
N SER A 153 8.70 14.44 -4.18
CA SER A 153 9.33 13.91 -5.40
C SER A 153 9.70 12.43 -5.27
N VAL A 154 9.58 11.67 -6.36
CA VAL A 154 10.00 10.26 -6.40
C VAL A 154 11.49 10.13 -6.05
N GLU A 155 12.32 11.08 -6.47
CA GLU A 155 13.75 11.12 -6.15
C GLU A 155 14.01 11.25 -4.63
N GLU A 156 13.31 12.12 -3.92
CA GLU A 156 13.47 12.25 -2.47
C GLU A 156 12.96 11.01 -1.74
N ALA A 157 11.82 10.44 -2.16
CA ALA A 157 11.30 9.20 -1.58
C ALA A 157 12.34 8.07 -1.74
N TRP A 158 12.95 7.98 -2.92
CA TRP A 158 14.03 7.05 -3.21
C TRP A 158 15.24 7.26 -2.30
N ASN A 159 15.73 8.50 -2.18
CA ASN A 159 16.89 8.84 -1.36
C ASN A 159 16.66 8.56 0.14
N LEU A 160 15.41 8.64 0.60
CA LEU A 160 15.00 8.28 1.95
C LEU A 160 14.77 6.77 2.15
N GLY A 161 14.90 5.95 1.10
CA GLY A 161 14.81 4.49 1.17
C GLY A 161 13.41 3.91 0.99
N ALA A 162 12.47 4.67 0.40
CA ALA A 162 11.20 4.10 -0.05
C ALA A 162 11.46 3.07 -1.16
N VAL A 163 10.75 1.95 -1.14
CA VAL A 163 10.84 0.96 -2.22
C VAL A 163 9.80 1.21 -3.31
N ALA A 164 8.76 1.98 -3.00
CA ALA A 164 7.66 2.30 -3.88
C ALA A 164 7.03 3.65 -3.52
N VAL A 165 6.21 4.17 -4.44
CA VAL A 165 5.39 5.37 -4.23
C VAL A 165 3.93 5.08 -4.53
N GLY A 166 3.03 5.86 -3.94
CA GLY A 166 1.60 5.83 -4.19
C GLY A 166 1.11 7.22 -4.62
N ALA A 167 0.15 7.27 -5.54
CA ALA A 167 -0.51 8.50 -5.95
C ALA A 167 -2.00 8.23 -6.14
N THR A 168 -2.84 9.22 -5.83
CA THR A 168 -4.28 9.17 -6.04
C THR A 168 -4.64 10.00 -7.28
N VAL A 169 -5.53 9.47 -8.11
CA VAL A 169 -6.16 10.22 -9.21
C VAL A 169 -7.66 10.10 -9.04
N TYR A 170 -8.36 11.23 -9.00
CA TYR A 170 -9.83 11.26 -8.94
C TYR A 170 -10.40 11.26 -10.36
N PHE A 171 -10.56 10.06 -10.94
CA PHE A 171 -11.15 9.91 -12.27
C PHE A 171 -12.54 10.53 -12.36
N GLY A 172 -12.76 11.34 -13.39
CA GLY A 172 -14.03 12.04 -13.63
C GLY A 172 -14.21 13.35 -12.86
N SER A 173 -13.26 13.75 -12.01
CA SER A 173 -13.22 15.11 -11.45
C SER A 173 -12.76 16.13 -12.49
N ASP A 174 -13.08 17.41 -12.27
CA ASP A 174 -12.70 18.53 -13.15
C ASP A 174 -11.19 18.54 -13.47
N ASN A 175 -10.35 18.13 -12.50
CA ASN A 175 -8.89 18.12 -12.62
C ASN A 175 -8.30 16.74 -12.91
N SER A 176 -9.12 15.74 -13.25
CA SER A 176 -8.66 14.37 -13.51
C SER A 176 -7.57 14.31 -14.58
N ALA A 177 -7.70 15.06 -15.67
CA ALA A 177 -6.71 15.05 -16.76
C ALA A 177 -5.34 15.58 -16.31
N ARG A 178 -5.32 16.68 -15.53
CA ARG A 178 -4.10 17.25 -14.94
C ARG A 178 -3.42 16.23 -14.03
N GLN A 179 -4.19 15.60 -13.13
CA GLN A 179 -3.67 14.61 -12.18
C GLN A 179 -3.05 13.39 -12.89
N ILE A 180 -3.66 12.90 -13.97
CA ILE A 180 -3.10 11.78 -14.77
C ILE A 180 -1.74 12.18 -15.36
N VAL A 181 -1.66 13.36 -15.97
CA VAL A 181 -0.42 13.85 -16.59
C VAL A 181 0.67 14.06 -15.55
N GLU A 182 0.35 14.67 -14.41
CA GLU A 182 1.32 14.90 -13.32
C GLU A 182 1.83 13.59 -12.72
N VAL A 183 0.94 12.62 -12.47
CA VAL A 183 1.34 11.30 -11.95
C VAL A 183 2.21 10.56 -12.95
N ALA A 184 1.92 10.65 -14.25
CA ALA A 184 2.75 10.06 -15.29
C ALA A 184 4.14 10.71 -15.36
N ALA A 185 4.22 12.04 -15.19
CA ALA A 185 5.47 12.81 -15.26
C ALA A 185 6.36 12.65 -14.01
N ALA A 186 5.83 12.07 -12.92
CA ALA A 186 6.61 11.84 -11.69
C ALA A 186 7.60 10.67 -11.78
N PHE A 187 7.49 9.82 -12.82
CA PHE A 187 8.32 8.63 -13.05
C PHE A 187 9.30 8.84 -14.21
#